data_AF-A0A7D9I567-F1
#
_entry.id   AF-A0A7D9I567-F1
#
_cell.length_a   1.000
_cell.length_b   1.000
_cell.length_c   1.000
_cell.angle_alpha   90.00
_cell.angle_beta   90.00
_cell.angle_gamma   90.00
#
_symmetry.space_group_name_H-M   'P 1'
#
loop_
_entity.id
_entity.type
_entity.pdbx_description
1 polymer ?
#
loop_
_entity_poly.entity_id
_entity_poly.type
_entity_poly.pdbx_seq_one_letter_code
_entity_poly.pdbx_strand_id
1 'polypeptide(L)'
;MEYRTEEENGDAAWYKLVGDRNTPVKGRCGKNEAILNDGIVVVPDDVTFDNVPQITGLLTYQKDAEILRLRKTESWKVVAEEEMVLKINNETISKLELMINLLHSRDISTSTVLRNEPAEFLENLKQWISFSSLNRCYRASEDGWLSTIFHLQCGNIGRTITLIKVGKYIFGGYSSSSWGSK
;
A
#
# COMPACT_ATOMS: atom_id res chain seq x y z
N MET A 1 38.79 -3.62 -34.60
CA MET A 1 38.65 -3.78 -36.07
C MET A 1 39.60 -4.88 -36.52
N GLU A 2 39.12 -5.85 -37.30
CA GLU A 2 39.93 -6.90 -37.94
C GLU A 2 39.71 -6.88 -39.46
N TYR A 3 40.71 -7.30 -40.23
CA TYR A 3 40.64 -7.37 -41.69
C TYR A 3 41.48 -8.54 -42.22
N ARG A 4 41.17 -8.97 -43.45
CA ARG A 4 41.84 -10.07 -44.14
C ARG A 4 42.65 -9.50 -45.30
N THR A 5 43.89 -9.96 -45.46
CA THR A 5 44.77 -9.57 -46.56
C THR A 5 45.58 -10.78 -47.02
N GLU A 6 46.07 -10.72 -48.26
CA GLU A 6 46.89 -11.76 -48.89
C GLU A 6 48.35 -11.48 -48.57
N GLU A 7 49.04 -12.45 -47.97
CA GLU A 7 50.46 -12.37 -47.65
C GLU A 7 51.29 -12.60 -48.93
N GLU A 8 52.56 -12.19 -48.91
CA GLU A 8 53.44 -12.28 -50.08
C GLU A 8 53.62 -13.70 -50.63
N ASN A 9 53.32 -14.72 -49.81
CA ASN A 9 53.32 -16.13 -50.20
C ASN A 9 52.02 -16.60 -50.87
N GLY A 10 51.05 -15.69 -51.09
CA GLY A 10 49.73 -15.98 -51.67
C GLY A 10 48.69 -16.51 -50.66
N ASP A 11 49.05 -16.66 -49.38
CA ASP A 11 48.10 -17.11 -48.37
C ASP A 11 47.34 -15.94 -47.76
N ALA A 12 46.03 -16.10 -47.56
CA ALA A 12 45.23 -15.07 -46.91
C ALA A 12 45.22 -15.22 -45.38
N ALA A 13 45.61 -14.17 -44.65
CA ALA A 13 45.67 -14.13 -43.20
C ALA A 13 44.81 -13.01 -42.58
N TRP A 14 44.42 -13.21 -41.32
CA TRP A 14 43.62 -12.26 -40.54
C TRP A 14 44.50 -11.44 -39.61
N TYR A 15 44.23 -10.14 -39.55
CA TYR A 15 44.92 -9.19 -38.69
C TYR A 15 43.92 -8.37 -37.86
N LYS A 16 44.32 -8.00 -36.65
CA LYS A 16 43.54 -7.14 -35.74
C LYS A 16 44.36 -5.93 -35.28
N LEU A 17 43.66 -4.82 -35.09
CA LEU A 17 44.19 -3.64 -34.40
C LEU A 17 43.92 -3.76 -32.90
N VAL A 18 44.91 -3.48 -32.07
CA VAL A 18 44.83 -3.61 -30.60
C VAL A 18 45.28 -2.31 -29.95
N GLY A 19 44.34 -1.57 -29.35
CA GLY A 19 44.61 -0.27 -28.71
C GLY A 19 45.22 0.75 -29.68
N ASP A 20 46.21 1.50 -29.21
CA ASP A 20 46.90 2.55 -29.99
C ASP A 20 48.10 2.02 -30.78
N ARG A 21 48.15 0.71 -31.08
CA ARG A 21 49.27 0.15 -31.85
C ARG A 21 49.14 0.49 -33.34
N ASN A 22 50.21 1.05 -33.89
CA ASN A 22 50.29 1.42 -35.30
C ASN A 22 50.59 0.24 -36.23
N THR A 23 50.89 -0.94 -35.66
CA THR A 23 51.20 -2.16 -36.40
C THR A 23 50.15 -3.25 -36.11
N PRO A 24 49.43 -3.75 -37.13
CA PRO A 24 48.45 -4.82 -36.99
C PRO A 24 49.06 -6.13 -36.46
N VAL A 25 48.31 -6.87 -35.66
CA VAL A 25 48.75 -8.15 -35.06
C VAL A 25 48.01 -9.31 -35.73
N LYS A 26 48.72 -10.39 -36.10
CA LYS A 26 48.12 -11.59 -36.73
C LYS A 26 47.18 -12.30 -35.75
N GLY A 27 45.95 -12.58 -36.20
CA GLY A 27 44.90 -13.27 -35.42
C GLY A 27 43.57 -12.53 -35.34
N ARG A 28 42.53 -13.24 -34.88
CA ARG A 28 41.15 -12.74 -34.75
C ARG A 28 40.94 -11.99 -33.43
N CYS A 29 39.95 -11.09 -33.40
CA CYS A 29 39.39 -10.60 -32.14
C CYS A 29 38.84 -11.77 -31.30
N GLY A 30 39.01 -11.72 -29.96
CA GLY A 30 38.45 -12.75 -29.07
C GLY A 30 36.92 -12.66 -29.03
N LYS A 31 36.22 -13.78 -28.78
CA LYS A 31 34.74 -13.87 -28.72
C LYS A 31 34.07 -13.08 -27.56
N ASN A 32 34.72 -12.04 -27.04
CA ASN A 32 34.17 -11.17 -25.99
C ASN A 32 33.74 -9.81 -26.57
N GLU A 33 33.08 -9.83 -27.73
CA GLU A 33 32.37 -8.65 -28.22
C GLU A 33 30.97 -8.65 -27.59
N ALA A 34 30.71 -7.66 -26.73
CA ALA A 34 29.35 -7.39 -26.26
C ALA A 34 28.54 -6.86 -27.45
N ILE A 35 27.53 -7.62 -27.87
CA ILE A 35 26.59 -7.19 -28.90
C ILE A 35 25.57 -6.27 -28.22
N LEU A 36 25.55 -5.00 -28.62
CA LEU A 36 24.57 -4.02 -28.15
C LEU A 36 23.24 -4.26 -28.87
N ASN A 37 22.20 -4.62 -28.13
CA ASN A 37 20.82 -4.50 -28.62
C ASN A 37 20.34 -3.08 -28.32
N ASP A 38 20.47 -2.19 -29.30
CA ASP A 38 20.15 -0.76 -29.15
C ASP A 38 18.66 -0.51 -29.40
N GLY A 39 17.81 -0.85 -28.43
CA GLY A 39 16.41 -0.43 -28.45
C GLY A 39 15.42 -1.23 -27.63
N ILE A 40 14.22 -0.65 -27.53
CA ILE A 40 13.00 -1.25 -26.99
C ILE A 40 12.04 -1.47 -28.16
N VAL A 41 11.45 -2.66 -28.24
CA VAL A 41 10.34 -2.93 -29.18
C VAL A 41 9.03 -2.50 -28.54
N VAL A 42 8.25 -1.68 -29.22
CA VAL A 42 6.95 -1.22 -28.72
C VAL A 42 5.85 -1.88 -29.55
N VAL A 43 4.97 -2.64 -28.89
CA VAL A 43 3.85 -3.35 -29.53
C VAL A 43 2.50 -2.86 -28.99
N PRO A 44 1.44 -2.85 -29.81
CA PRO A 44 0.12 -2.40 -29.38
C PRO A 44 -0.62 -3.41 -28.49
N ASP A 45 -0.47 -4.71 -28.75
CA ASP A 45 -1.30 -5.79 -28.19
C ASP A 45 -0.56 -7.15 -28.17
N ASP A 46 -1.20 -8.17 -27.59
CA ASP A 46 -0.67 -9.55 -27.50
C ASP A 46 -0.49 -10.22 -28.87
N VAL A 47 -1.37 -9.92 -29.84
CA VAL A 47 -1.29 -10.48 -31.20
C VAL A 47 0.00 -10.04 -31.88
N THR A 48 0.38 -8.78 -31.69
CA THR A 48 1.63 -8.25 -32.22
C THR A 48 2.83 -8.73 -31.39
N PHE A 49 2.65 -8.92 -30.08
CA PHE A 49 3.68 -9.46 -29.19
C PHE A 49 4.15 -10.87 -29.60
N ASP A 50 3.24 -11.76 -30.05
CA ASP A 50 3.59 -13.11 -30.52
C ASP A 50 4.56 -13.12 -31.70
N ASN A 51 4.63 -12.03 -32.46
CA ASN A 51 5.53 -11.85 -33.60
C ASN A 51 6.88 -11.23 -33.21
N VAL A 52 7.11 -10.90 -31.94
CA VAL A 52 8.37 -10.31 -31.48
C VAL A 52 9.51 -11.33 -31.55
N PRO A 53 10.67 -10.98 -32.15
CA PRO A 53 11.83 -11.85 -32.19
C PRO A 53 12.30 -12.30 -30.81
N GLN A 54 12.60 -13.60 -30.66
CA GLN A 54 13.01 -14.20 -29.38
C GLN A 54 14.51 -14.00 -29.09
N ILE A 55 14.95 -12.75 -29.06
CA ILE A 55 16.36 -12.37 -28.84
C ILE A 55 16.60 -12.15 -27.35
N THR A 56 17.54 -12.89 -26.75
CA THR A 56 17.89 -12.72 -25.33
C THR A 56 18.39 -11.30 -25.06
N GLY A 57 17.89 -10.68 -24.01
CA GLY A 57 18.19 -9.29 -23.63
C GLY A 57 17.28 -8.25 -24.28
N LEU A 58 16.38 -8.64 -25.18
CA LEU A 58 15.43 -7.71 -25.80
C LEU A 58 14.41 -7.19 -24.79
N LEU A 59 14.19 -5.88 -24.80
CA LEU A 59 13.12 -5.23 -24.04
C LEU A 59 11.92 -4.95 -24.93
N THR A 60 10.72 -5.22 -24.42
CA THR A 60 9.45 -4.94 -25.10
C THR A 60 8.50 -4.18 -24.19
N TYR A 61 7.84 -3.15 -24.72
CA TYR A 61 6.72 -2.47 -24.06
C TYR A 61 5.43 -2.73 -24.82
N GLN A 62 4.44 -3.31 -24.14
CA GLN A 62 3.10 -3.54 -24.68
C GLN A 62 2.16 -2.44 -24.20
N LYS A 63 1.50 -1.74 -25.14
CA LYS A 63 0.74 -0.52 -24.83
C LYS A 63 -0.60 -0.76 -24.15
N ASP A 64 -1.39 -1.75 -24.59
CA ASP A 64 -2.74 -2.00 -24.06
C ASP A 64 -2.74 -2.51 -22.62
N ALA A 65 -1.76 -3.33 -22.26
CA ALA A 65 -1.58 -3.88 -20.93
C ALA A 65 -0.61 -3.07 -20.05
N GLU A 66 0.06 -2.06 -20.61
CA GLU A 66 1.11 -1.26 -19.96
C GLU A 66 2.23 -2.11 -19.32
N ILE A 67 2.64 -3.18 -19.99
CA ILE A 67 3.63 -4.15 -19.46
C ILE A 67 4.98 -3.97 -20.14
N LEU A 68 6.03 -3.76 -19.34
CA LEU A 68 7.42 -3.82 -19.78
C LEU A 68 7.99 -5.22 -19.51
N ARG A 69 8.50 -5.91 -20.54
CA ARG A 69 9.09 -7.26 -20.45
C ARG A 69 10.53 -7.29 -20.96
N LEU A 70 11.34 -8.17 -20.36
CA LEU A 70 12.69 -8.52 -20.76
C LEU A 70 12.73 -9.97 -21.24
N ARG A 71 13.26 -10.22 -22.44
CA ARG A 71 13.49 -11.57 -22.95
C ARG A 71 14.71 -12.19 -22.26
N LYS A 72 14.49 -13.23 -21.46
CA LYS A 72 15.53 -14.16 -21.00
C LYS A 72 15.80 -15.21 -22.10
N THR A 73 16.74 -16.12 -21.84
CA THR A 73 17.13 -17.19 -22.76
C THR A 73 15.93 -17.96 -23.32
N GLU A 74 14.97 -18.30 -22.47
CA GLU A 74 13.82 -19.14 -22.88
C GLU A 74 12.46 -18.55 -22.49
N SER A 75 12.42 -17.49 -21.69
CA SER A 75 11.17 -16.90 -21.20
C SER A 75 11.13 -15.39 -21.26
N TRP A 76 9.92 -14.82 -21.27
CA TRP A 76 9.71 -13.40 -21.03
C TRP A 76 9.58 -13.16 -19.53
N LYS A 77 10.29 -12.17 -18.98
CA LYS A 77 10.16 -11.72 -17.60
C LYS A 77 9.53 -10.34 -17.60
N VAL A 78 8.44 -10.17 -16.86
CA VAL A 78 7.88 -8.85 -16.60
C VAL A 78 8.83 -8.04 -15.70
N VAL A 79 9.15 -6.83 -16.14
CA VAL A 79 10.06 -5.88 -15.47
C VAL A 79 9.27 -4.83 -14.70
N ALA A 80 8.12 -4.40 -15.24
CA ALA A 80 7.19 -3.48 -14.60
C ALA A 80 5.77 -3.73 -15.12
N GLU A 81 4.80 -3.67 -14.22
CA GLU A 81 3.35 -3.61 -14.48
C GLU A 81 2.83 -2.32 -13.81
N GLU A 82 1.79 -1.71 -14.35
CA GLU A 82 1.17 -0.48 -13.80
C GLU A 82 0.60 -0.67 -12.37
N GLU A 83 0.51 -1.90 -11.85
CA GLU A 83 0.00 -2.19 -10.51
C GLU A 83 1.00 -1.91 -9.38
N MET A 84 1.38 -0.64 -9.22
CA MET A 84 1.80 -0.07 -7.93
C MET A 84 0.83 1.00 -7.41
N VAL A 85 -0.37 1.11 -7.98
CA VAL A 85 -1.48 1.78 -7.31
C VAL A 85 -1.90 0.88 -6.14
N LEU A 86 -1.33 1.19 -4.98
CA LEU A 86 -1.51 0.57 -3.66
C LEU A 86 -2.74 -0.37 -3.60
N LYS A 87 -2.47 -1.67 -3.43
CA LYS A 87 -3.42 -2.65 -2.91
C LYS A 87 -3.80 -2.25 -1.48
N ILE A 88 -4.51 -1.13 -1.31
CA ILE A 88 -5.21 -0.83 -0.09
C ILE A 88 -6.26 -1.94 0.02
N ASN A 89 -5.96 -2.93 0.84
CA ASN A 89 -6.80 -4.10 1.02
C ASN A 89 -8.23 -3.62 1.36
N ASN A 90 -9.24 -4.11 0.64
CA ASN A 90 -10.65 -3.78 0.89
C ASN A 90 -11.01 -4.02 2.36
N GLU A 91 -10.39 -5.00 3.02
CA GLU A 91 -10.58 -5.24 4.46
C GLU A 91 -10.10 -4.05 5.32
N THR A 92 -8.98 -3.42 4.96
CA THR A 92 -8.50 -2.20 5.63
C THR A 92 -9.45 -1.03 5.40
N ILE A 93 -9.99 -0.89 4.18
CA ILE A 93 -10.99 0.14 3.88
C ILE A 93 -12.25 -0.08 4.72
N SER A 94 -12.80 -1.30 4.71
CA SER A 94 -13.99 -1.64 5.50
C SER A 94 -13.77 -1.44 7.00
N LYS A 95 -12.58 -1.76 7.53
CA LYS A 95 -12.24 -1.50 8.94
C LYS A 95 -12.20 0.00 9.24
N LEU A 96 -11.63 0.82 8.34
CA LEU A 96 -11.60 2.26 8.51
C LEU A 96 -13.00 2.87 8.43
N GLU A 97 -13.84 2.41 7.50
CA GLU A 97 -15.25 2.82 7.41
C GLU A 97 -16.02 2.51 8.70
N LEU A 98 -15.83 1.30 9.26
CA LEU A 98 -16.41 0.95 10.56
C LEU A 98 -15.92 1.85 11.68
N MET A 99 -14.61 2.15 11.74
CA MET A 99 -14.06 3.07 12.74
C MET A 99 -14.65 4.48 12.60
N ILE A 100 -14.78 4.98 11.37
CA ILE A 100 -15.41 6.28 11.08
C ILE A 100 -16.88 6.29 11.55
N ASN A 101 -17.63 5.23 11.27
CA ASN A 101 -19.03 5.13 11.71
C ASN A 101 -19.16 5.08 13.24
N LEU A 102 -18.26 4.36 13.92
CA LEU A 102 -18.23 4.31 15.39
C LEU A 102 -17.85 5.66 16.01
N LEU A 103 -16.95 6.43 15.38
CA LEU A 103 -16.56 7.76 15.83
C LEU A 103 -17.70 8.77 15.74
N HIS A 104 -18.53 8.69 14.70
CA HIS A 104 -19.66 9.60 14.51
C HIS A 104 -20.95 9.15 15.22
N SER A 105 -21.01 7.88 15.62
CA SER A 105 -22.20 7.34 16.28
C SER A 105 -22.37 7.91 17.69
N ARG A 106 -23.60 8.36 17.95
CA ARG A 106 -24.07 8.84 19.25
C ARG A 106 -24.92 7.79 19.97
N ASP A 107 -24.93 6.56 19.48
CA ASP A 107 -25.60 5.44 20.13
C ASP A 107 -24.79 5.00 21.35
N ILE A 108 -25.45 4.70 22.47
CA ILE A 108 -24.78 4.26 23.71
C ILE A 108 -23.92 3.01 23.52
N SER A 109 -24.25 2.15 22.56
CA SER A 109 -23.50 0.94 22.23
C SER A 109 -22.07 1.19 21.74
N THR A 110 -21.74 2.42 21.32
CA THR A 110 -20.36 2.80 20.95
C THR A 110 -19.49 3.18 22.15
N SER A 111 -20.06 3.22 23.35
CA SER A 111 -19.33 3.46 24.59
C SER A 111 -18.22 2.43 24.78
N THR A 112 -16.99 2.89 24.99
CA THR A 112 -15.85 2.03 25.29
C THR A 112 -16.00 1.31 26.63
N VAL A 113 -16.82 1.83 27.55
CA VAL A 113 -17.16 1.19 28.83
C VAL A 113 -18.01 -0.06 28.60
N LEU A 114 -18.94 -0.01 27.64
CA LEU A 114 -19.86 -1.10 27.30
C LEU A 114 -19.30 -2.06 26.24
N ARG A 115 -18.04 -1.88 25.85
CA ARG A 115 -17.41 -2.72 24.83
C ARG A 115 -17.35 -4.17 25.31
N ASN A 116 -17.73 -5.08 24.41
CA ASN A 116 -17.82 -6.54 24.61
C ASN A 116 -18.91 -6.99 25.59
N GLU A 117 -19.85 -6.11 25.97
CA GLU A 117 -21.02 -6.55 26.73
C GLU A 117 -22.03 -7.29 25.84
N PRO A 118 -22.80 -8.25 26.37
CA PRO A 118 -23.78 -9.01 25.59
C PRO A 118 -24.84 -8.12 24.93
N ALA A 119 -25.29 -8.48 23.73
CA ALA A 119 -26.32 -7.73 23.01
C ALA A 119 -27.60 -7.54 23.84
N GLU A 120 -28.05 -8.58 24.54
CA GLU A 120 -29.24 -8.50 25.42
C GLU A 120 -29.07 -7.46 26.54
N PHE A 121 -27.87 -7.34 27.11
CA PHE A 121 -27.58 -6.31 28.10
C PHE A 121 -27.69 -4.91 27.50
N LEU A 122 -27.17 -4.70 26.28
CA LEU A 122 -27.28 -3.42 25.57
C LEU A 122 -28.72 -3.08 25.22
N GLU A 123 -29.52 -4.06 24.78
CA GLU A 123 -30.94 -3.85 24.48
C GLU A 123 -31.74 -3.48 25.74
N ASN A 124 -31.52 -4.17 26.85
CA ASN A 124 -32.13 -3.81 28.13
C ASN A 124 -31.73 -2.40 28.60
N LEU A 125 -30.45 -2.05 28.47
CA LEU A 125 -29.96 -0.72 28.81
C LEU A 125 -30.60 0.37 27.92
N LYS A 126 -30.75 0.12 26.62
CA LYS A 126 -31.44 1.02 25.68
C LYS A 126 -32.91 1.22 26.05
N GLN A 127 -33.60 0.21 26.56
CA GLN A 127 -34.98 0.36 27.04
C GLN A 127 -35.09 1.27 28.26
N TRP A 128 -34.08 1.29 29.14
CA TRP A 128 -34.07 2.15 30.33
C TRP A 128 -33.70 3.60 30.02
N ILE A 129 -33.11 3.85 28.86
CA ILE A 129 -32.59 5.15 28.47
C ILE A 129 -33.47 5.74 27.38
N SER A 130 -34.23 6.78 27.71
CA SER A 130 -35.17 7.43 26.77
C SER A 130 -34.51 8.30 25.69
N PHE A 131 -33.18 8.25 25.53
CA PHE A 131 -32.43 9.10 24.60
C PHE A 131 -31.92 8.29 23.42
N SER A 132 -32.28 8.73 22.22
CA SER A 132 -31.82 8.12 20.95
C SER A 132 -30.42 8.58 20.54
N SER A 133 -29.88 9.63 21.16
CA SER A 133 -28.59 10.23 20.81
C SER A 133 -27.89 10.79 22.05
N LEU A 134 -26.67 10.34 22.31
CA LEU A 134 -25.84 10.76 23.43
C LEU A 134 -24.56 11.44 22.93
N ASN A 135 -24.30 12.65 23.43
CA ASN A 135 -23.03 13.34 23.23
C ASN A 135 -22.14 13.12 24.45
N ARG A 136 -20.97 12.52 24.26
CA ARG A 136 -19.97 12.38 25.33
C ARG A 136 -19.45 13.76 25.71
N CYS A 137 -19.62 14.15 26.98
CA CYS A 137 -19.06 15.39 27.49
C CYS A 137 -17.70 15.19 28.20
N TYR A 138 -17.46 14.03 28.84
CA TYR A 138 -16.22 13.76 29.59
C TYR A 138 -15.90 12.26 29.65
N ARG A 139 -14.61 11.92 29.64
CA ARG A 139 -14.09 10.57 29.95
C ARG A 139 -12.75 10.69 30.66
N ALA A 140 -12.65 10.17 31.89
CA ALA A 140 -11.44 10.25 32.71
C ALA A 140 -10.15 9.74 32.01
N SER A 141 -10.25 8.71 31.16
CA SER A 141 -9.09 8.17 30.44
C SER A 141 -8.64 8.98 29.22
N GLU A 142 -9.41 9.98 28.78
CA GLU A 142 -9.05 10.89 27.67
C GLU A 142 -8.87 12.32 28.17
N ASP A 143 -9.83 12.80 28.96
CA ASP A 143 -9.91 14.18 29.43
C ASP A 143 -9.14 14.40 30.75
N GLY A 144 -8.74 13.32 31.44
CA GLY A 144 -8.01 13.37 32.69
C GLY A 144 -8.90 13.33 33.94
N TRP A 145 -8.30 13.08 35.10
CA TRP A 145 -9.00 12.74 36.34
C TRP A 145 -9.43 13.93 37.20
N LEU A 146 -9.04 15.15 36.82
CA LEU A 146 -9.34 16.33 37.63
C LEU A 146 -10.82 16.68 37.54
N SER A 147 -11.42 16.85 38.71
CA SER A 147 -12.84 17.16 38.81
C SER A 147 -13.18 18.55 38.29
N THR A 148 -12.21 19.46 38.13
CA THR A 148 -12.39 20.74 37.43
C THR A 148 -12.65 20.55 35.94
N ILE A 149 -12.00 19.56 35.30
CA ILE A 149 -12.18 19.25 33.89
C ILE A 149 -13.60 18.71 33.64
N PHE A 150 -14.09 17.82 34.52
CA PHE A 150 -15.46 17.34 34.45
C PHE A 150 -16.49 18.49 34.51
N HIS A 151 -16.39 19.40 35.48
CA HIS A 151 -17.36 20.50 35.57
C HIS A 151 -17.22 21.51 34.42
N LEU A 152 -16.01 21.71 33.88
CA LEU A 152 -15.81 22.53 32.69
C LEU A 152 -16.57 21.95 31.48
N GLN A 153 -16.56 20.63 31.31
CA GLN A 153 -17.16 19.97 30.13
C GLN A 153 -18.64 19.57 30.33
N CYS A 154 -19.03 19.12 31.52
CA CYS A 154 -20.35 18.54 31.82
C CYS A 154 -21.16 19.32 32.88
N GLY A 155 -20.63 20.40 33.45
CA GLY A 155 -21.25 21.08 34.59
C GLY A 155 -22.66 21.61 34.29
N ASN A 156 -22.82 22.27 33.15
CA ASN A 156 -24.02 23.03 32.81
C ASN A 156 -24.81 22.48 31.60
N ILE A 157 -24.62 21.20 31.26
CA ILE A 157 -25.24 20.59 30.06
C ILE A 157 -26.58 19.88 30.33
N GLY A 158 -27.05 19.85 31.58
CA GLY A 158 -28.31 19.24 31.97
C GLY A 158 -28.22 17.74 32.26
N ARG A 159 -29.10 16.94 31.63
CA ARG A 159 -29.26 15.51 31.92
C ARG A 159 -28.04 14.71 31.46
N THR A 160 -27.59 13.77 32.28
CA THR A 160 -26.39 12.98 31.97
C THR A 160 -26.54 11.53 32.41
N ILE A 161 -25.83 10.65 31.72
CA ILE A 161 -25.67 9.24 32.06
C ILE A 161 -24.21 9.03 32.38
N THR A 162 -23.93 8.47 33.55
CA THR A 162 -22.58 8.12 33.98
C THR A 162 -22.43 6.62 33.89
N LEU A 163 -21.37 6.15 33.23
CA LEU A 163 -21.00 4.74 33.13
C LEU A 163 -19.62 4.53 33.74
N ILE A 164 -19.49 3.53 34.60
CA ILE A 164 -18.28 3.20 35.34
C ILE A 164 -18.02 1.70 35.15
N LYS A 165 -16.77 1.34 34.80
CA LYS A 165 -16.34 -0.06 34.71
C LYS A 165 -15.17 -0.32 35.65
N VAL A 166 -15.33 -1.34 36.50
CA VAL A 166 -14.31 -1.82 37.43
C VAL A 166 -14.15 -3.31 37.21
N GLY A 167 -13.07 -3.72 36.53
CA GLY A 167 -12.90 -5.09 36.08
C GLY A 167 -14.06 -5.53 35.17
N LYS A 168 -14.81 -6.55 35.60
CA LYS A 168 -16.00 -7.07 34.89
C LYS A 168 -17.32 -6.39 35.28
N TYR A 169 -17.30 -5.47 36.24
CA TYR A 169 -18.50 -4.84 36.77
C TYR A 169 -18.74 -3.51 36.08
N ILE A 170 -19.98 -3.29 35.63
CA ILE A 170 -20.45 -2.02 35.08
C ILE A 170 -21.58 -1.51 35.95
N PHE A 171 -21.47 -0.25 36.36
CA PHE A 171 -22.49 0.46 37.13
C PHE A 171 -22.44 1.95 36.78
N GLY A 172 -23.35 2.73 37.35
CA GLY A 172 -23.48 4.12 36.97
C GLY A 172 -24.72 4.77 37.54
N GLY A 173 -25.18 5.82 36.86
CA GLY A 173 -26.37 6.53 37.25
C GLY A 173 -26.85 7.51 36.19
N TYR A 174 -28.11 7.90 36.30
CA TYR A 174 -28.72 8.95 35.50
C TYR A 174 -29.00 10.16 36.38
N SER A 175 -28.56 11.33 35.93
CA SER A 175 -28.93 12.61 36.53
C SER A 175 -29.94 13.32 35.64
N SER A 176 -31.09 13.68 36.22
CA SER A 176 -32.13 14.46 35.54
C SER A 176 -31.84 15.97 35.52
N SER A 177 -30.80 16.41 36.23
CA SER A 177 -30.42 17.82 36.41
C SER A 177 -28.93 18.03 36.13
N SER A 178 -28.57 19.29 35.90
CA SER A 178 -27.17 19.67 35.67
C SER A 178 -26.33 19.53 36.93
N TRP A 179 -25.03 19.25 36.76
CA TRP A 179 -24.07 19.12 37.86
C TRP A 179 -23.66 20.47 38.50
N GLY A 180 -23.93 21.59 37.82
CA GLY A 180 -23.55 22.94 38.21
C GLY A 180 -22.08 23.26 37.92
N SER A 181 -21.72 24.52 38.12
CA SER A 181 -20.32 24.93 38.21
C SER A 181 -19.70 24.44 39.51
N LYS A 182 -18.37 24.37 39.52
CA LYS A 182 -17.57 24.00 40.69
C LYS A 182 -17.25 25.21 41.55
#